data_AF-A0A0N4T653-F1
#
_entry.id   AF-A0A0N4T653-F1
#
_cell.length_a   1.000
_cell.length_b   1.000
_cell.length_c   1.000
_cell.angle_alpha   90.00
_cell.angle_beta   90.00
_cell.angle_gamma   90.00
#
_symmetry.space_group_name_H-M   'P 1'
#
loop_
_entity.id
_entity.type
_entity.pdbx_description
1 polymer ?
#
loop_
_entity_poly.entity_id
_entity_poly.type
_entity_poly.pdbx_seq_one_letter_code
_entity_poly.pdbx_strand_id
1 'polypeptide(L)'
;SFEILQHLVGPSRCDLKSEFQGKCAPSLIYSPTTEVRIVPQNNLPLRSKQADGITIVQLEPQQVVLRMKPGDIMEVPFKYLHRPQQSSQRDFVIQTSEFRSLGVGIDFSILCGGKRVQGRQCPNVAIGDQIEFFAKVSLNECKSGGDIAVSIGAYGYQTVSAMYITPSCGCECEKVQNQEKLSPLCYGAGDLICGVCECQPGKGGNHCECDLKQHGALSAQELENRCRKTPKDLVCSGNGQCKCGSCVCNVEHVRGDYCECENMSCPTSNDRMCAGQGECKCGKCHCEEGYTGDDCSCTLDTSSCLEGGKICSGQGSCECGKCVCYEGFTGLTCGVVAENEALDDEMPESSDGEMDGSSKDDVSKVGYDQFQEENLDEVTENKVKEGEEYAEATEGYEMDGQEGMKGVNIIRKFNYYLFLFNLYI
;
A
#
# COMPACT_ATOMS: atom_id res chain seq x y z
N SER A 1 -24.40 -9.79 19.78
CA SER A 1 -23.20 -9.08 20.24
C SER A 1 -22.34 -8.77 19.05
N PHE A 2 -21.97 -7.51 18.81
CA PHE A 2 -20.94 -7.19 17.82
C PHE A 2 -19.59 -7.18 18.53
N GLU A 3 -18.76 -8.18 18.27
CA GLU A 3 -17.36 -8.11 18.66
C GLU A 3 -16.67 -7.06 17.79
N ILE A 4 -16.15 -6.03 18.45
CA ILE A 4 -15.37 -5.00 17.79
C ILE A 4 -14.04 -5.65 17.42
N LEU A 5 -13.75 -5.77 16.12
CA LEU A 5 -12.43 -6.17 15.61
C LEU A 5 -11.39 -5.07 15.90
N GLN A 6 -11.00 -4.99 17.17
CA GLN A 6 -9.73 -4.42 17.59
C GLN A 6 -8.59 -5.28 17.01
N HIS A 7 -7.38 -4.71 16.91
CA HIS A 7 -6.20 -5.36 16.29
C HIS A 7 -6.29 -5.63 14.78
N LEU A 8 -6.60 -4.58 14.02
CA LEU A 8 -5.81 -4.33 12.81
C LEU A 8 -5.02 -3.03 12.99
N VAL A 9 -3.69 -3.15 13.06
CA VAL A 9 -2.82 -2.18 12.40
C VAL A 9 -3.22 -2.26 10.94
N GLY A 10 -4.01 -1.30 10.47
CA GLY A 10 -4.62 -1.39 9.15
C GLY A 10 -3.54 -1.49 8.08
N PRO A 11 -3.53 -2.54 7.23
CA PRO A 11 -2.73 -2.47 6.01
C PRO A 11 -3.16 -1.24 5.22
N SER A 12 -2.28 -0.74 4.35
CA SER A 12 -2.64 0.32 3.42
C SER A 12 -3.95 -0.05 2.72
N ARG A 13 -4.94 0.85 2.73
CA ARG A 13 -6.24 0.59 2.07
C ARG A 13 -6.08 0.42 0.54
N CYS A 14 -4.92 0.76 0.00
CA CYS A 14 -4.45 0.36 -1.32
C CYS A 14 -3.22 -0.55 -1.15
N ASP A 15 -3.37 -1.84 -1.48
CA ASP A 15 -2.31 -2.86 -1.45
C ASP A 15 -2.62 -3.97 -2.47
N LEU A 16 -1.75 -4.97 -2.61
CA LEU A 16 -1.99 -6.15 -3.43
C LEU A 16 -3.16 -6.98 -2.88
N LYS A 17 -3.93 -7.62 -3.77
CA LYS A 17 -5.09 -8.44 -3.40
C LYS A 17 -4.74 -9.67 -2.53
N SER A 18 -3.46 -10.05 -2.47
CA SER A 18 -2.93 -11.04 -1.53
C SER A 18 -3.00 -10.56 -0.08
N GLU A 19 -2.64 -9.30 0.19
CA GLU A 19 -2.43 -8.81 1.55
C GLU A 19 -3.74 -8.64 2.35
N PHE A 20 -4.86 -8.61 1.65
CA PHE A 20 -6.21 -8.57 2.21
C PHE A 20 -6.79 -9.96 2.52
N GLN A 21 -6.14 -11.06 2.13
CA GLN A 21 -6.62 -12.41 2.42
C GLN A 21 -6.70 -12.65 3.94
N GLY A 22 -7.86 -13.14 4.42
CA GLY A 22 -8.15 -13.29 5.85
C GLY A 22 -8.39 -11.98 6.62
N LYS A 23 -7.91 -10.83 6.13
CA LYS A 23 -8.03 -9.51 6.78
C LYS A 23 -9.23 -8.68 6.30
N CYS A 24 -9.77 -8.96 5.11
CA CYS A 24 -10.90 -8.24 4.53
C CYS A 24 -11.86 -9.20 3.81
N ALA A 25 -13.16 -8.94 3.88
CA ALA A 25 -14.18 -9.72 3.18
C ALA A 25 -14.04 -9.53 1.65
N PRO A 26 -14.07 -10.59 0.82
CA PRO A 26 -13.86 -10.48 -0.63
C PRO A 26 -14.81 -9.53 -1.37
N SER A 27 -16.00 -9.27 -0.83
CA SER A 27 -17.00 -8.32 -1.34
C SER A 27 -16.65 -6.85 -1.10
N LEU A 28 -15.74 -6.55 -0.16
CA LEU A 28 -15.29 -5.20 0.18
C LEU A 28 -13.99 -4.80 -0.52
N ILE A 29 -13.28 -5.74 -1.13
CA ILE A 29 -12.01 -5.49 -1.84
C ILE A 29 -12.31 -4.93 -3.23
N TYR A 30 -12.28 -3.60 -3.37
CA TYR A 30 -12.43 -2.95 -4.68
C TYR A 30 -11.19 -3.21 -5.56
N SER A 31 -11.36 -4.10 -6.55
CA SER A 31 -10.31 -4.43 -7.51
C SER A 31 -10.95 -4.67 -8.88
N PRO A 32 -11.17 -3.62 -9.70
CA PRO A 32 -11.73 -3.76 -11.04
C PRO A 32 -10.73 -4.45 -11.96
N THR A 33 -11.18 -4.81 -13.16
CA THR A 33 -10.37 -5.47 -14.20
C THR A 33 -10.57 -4.77 -15.53
N THR A 34 -9.49 -4.60 -16.30
CA THR A 34 -9.61 -4.14 -17.68
C THR A 34 -10.30 -5.21 -18.52
N GLU A 35 -11.42 -4.86 -19.17
CA GLU A 35 -12.25 -5.76 -19.95
C GLU A 35 -12.58 -5.21 -21.35
N VAL A 36 -12.70 -6.12 -22.33
CA VAL A 36 -13.19 -5.82 -23.68
C VAL A 36 -14.55 -6.50 -23.88
N ARG A 37 -15.55 -5.72 -24.31
CA ARG A 37 -16.92 -6.17 -24.52
C ARG A 37 -17.38 -5.84 -25.93
N ILE A 38 -17.55 -6.91 -26.71
CA ILE A 38 -18.07 -6.88 -28.09
C ILE A 38 -19.45 -7.56 -28.03
N VAL A 39 -20.52 -6.77 -28.02
CA VAL A 39 -21.90 -7.27 -27.84
C VAL A 39 -22.46 -7.73 -29.19
N PRO A 40 -22.87 -9.01 -29.37
CA PRO A 40 -23.31 -9.52 -30.68
C PRO A 40 -24.52 -8.79 -31.28
N GLN A 41 -25.42 -8.26 -30.45
CA GLN A 41 -26.58 -7.47 -30.92
C GLN A 41 -26.17 -6.21 -31.70
N ASN A 42 -24.98 -5.67 -31.43
CA ASN A 42 -24.44 -4.46 -32.06
C ASN A 42 -23.27 -4.80 -33.00
N ASN A 43 -23.02 -6.09 -33.26
CA ASN A 43 -21.87 -6.61 -34.00
C ASN A 43 -22.28 -7.75 -34.93
N LEU A 44 -22.63 -7.37 -36.16
CA LEU A 44 -22.93 -8.28 -37.26
C LEU A 44 -21.64 -8.88 -37.84
N PRO A 45 -21.62 -10.16 -38.24
CA PRO A 45 -20.43 -10.78 -38.84
C PRO A 45 -20.02 -10.14 -40.17
N LEU A 46 -18.72 -10.18 -40.48
CA LEU A 46 -18.17 -9.79 -41.78
C LEU A 46 -18.89 -10.52 -42.94
N ARG A 47 -19.06 -9.84 -44.07
CA ARG A 47 -19.81 -10.31 -45.27
C ARG A 47 -21.34 -10.45 -45.07
N SER A 48 -21.88 -10.30 -43.86
CA SER A 48 -23.34 -10.24 -43.65
C SER A 48 -23.95 -8.94 -44.20
N LYS A 49 -25.29 -8.86 -44.25
CA LYS A 49 -26.02 -7.64 -44.62
C LYS A 49 -26.39 -6.83 -43.38
N GLN A 50 -26.38 -5.51 -43.50
CA GLN A 50 -26.96 -4.60 -42.51
C GLN A 50 -28.49 -4.59 -42.58
N ALA A 51 -29.14 -3.85 -41.67
CA ALA A 51 -30.60 -3.76 -41.55
C ALA A 51 -31.32 -3.18 -42.79
N ASP A 52 -30.58 -2.54 -43.72
CA ASP A 52 -31.09 -2.08 -45.01
C ASP A 52 -31.27 -3.23 -46.04
N GLY A 53 -30.72 -4.41 -45.76
CA GLY A 53 -30.71 -5.55 -46.68
C GLY A 53 -29.84 -5.37 -47.93
N ILE A 54 -29.04 -4.30 -48.01
CA ILE A 54 -28.25 -3.91 -49.19
C ILE A 54 -26.77 -3.77 -48.82
N THR A 55 -26.45 -2.96 -47.81
CA THR A 55 -25.08 -2.69 -47.38
C THR A 55 -24.50 -3.94 -46.73
N ILE A 56 -23.29 -4.32 -47.17
CA ILE A 56 -22.59 -5.50 -46.66
C ILE A 56 -21.53 -5.06 -45.64
N VAL A 57 -21.49 -5.76 -44.51
CA VAL A 57 -20.56 -5.52 -43.41
C VAL A 57 -19.13 -5.74 -43.90
N GLN A 58 -18.37 -4.65 -43.99
CA GLN A 58 -16.94 -4.65 -44.37
C GLN A 58 -15.98 -4.52 -43.20
N LEU A 59 -16.45 -4.27 -41.98
CA LEU A 59 -15.60 -4.12 -40.79
C LEU A 59 -16.28 -4.82 -39.61
N GLU A 60 -15.60 -5.73 -38.93
CA GLU A 60 -16.02 -6.31 -37.66
C GLU A 60 -14.89 -6.17 -36.62
N PRO A 61 -15.19 -5.98 -35.32
CA PRO A 61 -16.48 -5.52 -34.76
C PRO A 61 -16.88 -4.12 -35.26
N GLN A 62 -18.18 -3.79 -35.22
CA GLN A 62 -18.70 -2.42 -35.45
C GLN A 62 -18.87 -1.61 -34.16
N GLN A 63 -18.98 -2.27 -33.00
CA GLN A 63 -18.92 -1.60 -31.70
C GLN A 63 -18.06 -2.39 -30.71
N VAL A 64 -17.11 -1.69 -30.10
CA VAL A 64 -16.26 -2.19 -29.02
C VAL A 64 -16.48 -1.31 -27.80
N VAL A 65 -16.68 -1.91 -26.62
CA VAL A 65 -16.64 -1.21 -25.34
C VAL A 65 -15.44 -1.74 -24.56
N LEU A 66 -14.51 -0.86 -24.21
CA LEU A 66 -13.37 -1.13 -23.33
C LEU A 66 -13.62 -0.46 -21.99
N ARG A 67 -13.45 -1.19 -20.90
CA ARG A 67 -13.27 -0.62 -19.56
C ARG A 67 -11.81 -0.82 -19.19
N MET A 68 -11.08 0.25 -18.89
CA MET A 68 -9.63 0.20 -18.73
C MET A 68 -9.16 0.90 -17.45
N LYS A 69 -8.23 0.28 -16.74
CA LYS A 69 -7.42 0.99 -15.72
C LYS A 69 -6.34 1.84 -16.39
N PRO A 70 -5.89 2.93 -15.74
CA PRO A 70 -4.62 3.57 -16.10
C PRO A 70 -3.46 2.57 -16.03
N GLY A 71 -2.53 2.63 -16.99
CA GLY A 71 -1.39 1.73 -17.10
C GLY A 71 -1.70 0.37 -17.75
N ASP A 72 -2.94 -0.10 -17.74
CA ASP A 72 -3.33 -1.33 -18.44
C ASP A 72 -3.31 -1.14 -19.96
N ILE A 73 -3.01 -2.23 -20.67
CA ILE A 73 -2.95 -2.30 -22.13
C ILE A 73 -3.92 -3.38 -22.60
N MET A 74 -4.75 -3.08 -23.61
CA MET A 74 -5.69 -4.03 -24.20
C MET A 74 -5.51 -4.05 -25.72
N GLU A 75 -5.50 -5.24 -26.31
CA GLU A 75 -5.39 -5.42 -27.77
C GLU A 75 -6.71 -5.91 -28.35
N VAL A 76 -7.26 -5.12 -29.28
CA VAL A 76 -8.54 -5.40 -29.93
C VAL A 76 -8.32 -5.81 -31.38
N PRO A 77 -8.68 -7.05 -31.78
CA PRO A 77 -8.63 -7.48 -33.17
C PRO A 77 -9.83 -6.94 -33.96
N PHE A 78 -9.57 -6.55 -35.20
CA PHE A 78 -10.54 -6.12 -36.20
C PHE A 78 -10.28 -6.86 -37.51
N LYS A 79 -11.35 -7.17 -38.25
CA LYS A 79 -11.27 -7.75 -39.59
C LYS A 79 -11.99 -6.85 -40.58
N TYR A 80 -11.31 -6.52 -41.67
CA TYR A 80 -11.82 -5.68 -42.75
C TYR A 80 -11.86 -6.44 -44.07
N LEU A 81 -12.98 -6.33 -44.78
CA LEU A 81 -13.20 -6.92 -46.10
C LEU A 81 -12.93 -5.86 -47.17
N HIS A 82 -11.84 -6.02 -47.91
CA HIS A 82 -11.50 -5.10 -48.98
C HIS A 82 -12.44 -5.29 -50.19
N ARG A 83 -13.05 -4.18 -50.63
CA ARG A 83 -13.92 -4.10 -51.81
C ARG A 83 -13.64 -2.80 -52.54
N PRO A 84 -13.72 -2.75 -53.88
CA PRO A 84 -13.62 -1.49 -54.59
C PRO A 84 -14.88 -0.65 -54.31
N GLN A 85 -14.72 0.61 -53.89
CA GLN A 85 -15.84 1.55 -53.81
C GLN A 85 -15.81 2.62 -54.91
N GLN A 86 -14.65 3.22 -55.22
CA GLN A 86 -14.48 4.08 -56.41
C GLN A 86 -13.04 4.46 -56.81
N SER A 87 -12.01 4.05 -56.06
CA SER A 87 -10.61 4.48 -56.24
C SER A 87 -9.71 3.31 -56.69
N SER A 88 -8.60 3.61 -57.39
CA SER A 88 -7.55 2.65 -57.77
C SER A 88 -6.62 2.23 -56.61
N GLN A 89 -7.07 2.46 -55.38
CA GLN A 89 -6.32 2.34 -54.14
C GLN A 89 -6.23 0.87 -53.69
N ARG A 90 -5.11 0.22 -54.02
CA ARG A 90 -4.74 -1.15 -53.59
C ARG A 90 -4.24 -1.21 -52.15
N ASP A 91 -4.14 -0.08 -51.47
CA ASP A 91 -3.55 0.04 -50.15
C ASP A 91 -4.63 0.24 -49.10
N PHE A 92 -4.71 -0.67 -48.14
CA PHE A 92 -5.55 -0.50 -46.96
C PHE A 92 -4.85 0.45 -45.98
N VAL A 93 -5.54 1.50 -45.57
CA VAL A 93 -5.05 2.49 -44.59
C VAL A 93 -6.08 2.67 -43.48
N ILE A 94 -5.65 2.54 -42.23
CA ILE A 94 -6.49 2.75 -41.05
C ILE A 94 -6.63 4.26 -40.78
N GLN A 95 -7.87 4.73 -40.79
CA GLN A 95 -8.26 6.07 -40.40
C GLN A 95 -8.96 6.05 -39.04
N THR A 96 -8.81 7.11 -38.25
CA THR A 96 -9.54 7.29 -36.98
C THR A 96 -10.02 8.73 -36.82
N SER A 97 -10.91 8.96 -35.86
CA SER A 97 -11.03 10.27 -35.22
C SER A 97 -9.71 10.67 -34.52
N GLU A 98 -9.63 11.92 -34.07
CA GLU A 98 -8.59 12.34 -33.11
C GLU A 98 -8.85 11.69 -31.74
N PHE A 99 -7.76 11.38 -31.02
CA PHE A 99 -7.80 10.74 -29.70
C PHE A 99 -6.58 11.07 -28.82
N ARG A 100 -5.48 11.61 -29.37
CA ARG A 100 -4.21 11.84 -28.65
C ARG A 100 -4.33 12.89 -27.54
N SER A 101 -5.27 13.81 -27.68
CA SER A 101 -5.62 14.81 -26.66
C SER A 101 -6.42 14.24 -25.48
N LEU A 102 -6.93 13.00 -25.59
CA LEU A 102 -7.90 12.40 -24.65
C LEU A 102 -7.25 11.47 -23.59
N GLY A 103 -5.91 11.48 -23.46
CA GLY A 103 -5.18 10.63 -22.48
C GLY A 103 -5.01 9.16 -22.90
N VAL A 104 -5.43 8.80 -24.11
CA VAL A 104 -5.38 7.43 -24.65
C VAL A 104 -4.30 7.31 -25.74
N GLY A 105 -3.48 6.26 -25.66
CA GLY A 105 -2.64 5.78 -26.76
C GLY A 105 -3.35 4.68 -27.56
N ILE A 106 -3.23 4.69 -28.89
CA ILE A 106 -3.65 3.57 -29.73
C ILE A 106 -2.59 3.34 -30.80
N ASP A 107 -1.81 2.27 -30.62
CA ASP A 107 -0.89 1.75 -31.62
C ASP A 107 -1.64 0.76 -32.54
N PHE A 108 -1.24 0.71 -33.80
CA PHE A 108 -1.86 -0.16 -34.80
C PHE A 108 -0.84 -1.12 -35.40
N SER A 109 -1.28 -2.33 -35.70
CA SER A 109 -0.52 -3.32 -36.47
C SER A 109 -1.45 -4.15 -37.36
N ILE A 110 -0.98 -4.62 -38.50
CA ILE A 110 -1.79 -5.24 -39.55
C ILE A 110 -1.16 -6.55 -40.02
N LEU A 111 -1.97 -7.57 -40.30
CA LEU A 111 -1.52 -8.85 -40.87
C LEU A 111 -1.45 -8.76 -42.40
N CYS A 112 -0.31 -8.29 -42.92
CA CYS A 112 -0.06 -8.16 -44.35
C CYS A 112 0.61 -9.41 -44.92
N GLY A 113 -0.06 -10.13 -45.83
CA GLY A 113 0.49 -11.34 -46.45
C GLY A 113 0.91 -12.42 -45.44
N GLY A 114 0.18 -12.55 -44.33
CA GLY A 114 0.49 -13.45 -43.22
C GLY A 114 1.59 -12.97 -42.26
N LYS A 115 2.15 -11.76 -42.44
CA LYS A 115 3.13 -11.16 -41.53
C LYS A 115 2.53 -9.95 -40.81
N ARG A 116 2.66 -9.91 -39.48
CA ARG A 116 2.18 -8.79 -38.67
C ARG A 116 3.18 -7.63 -38.74
N VAL A 117 2.79 -6.53 -39.36
CA VAL A 117 3.58 -5.29 -39.49
C VAL A 117 3.05 -4.21 -38.55
N GLN A 118 3.93 -3.35 -38.04
CA GLN A 118 3.54 -2.20 -37.23
C GLN A 118 3.15 -1.01 -38.13
N GLY A 119 2.18 -0.21 -37.67
CA GLY A 119 1.69 0.97 -38.38
C GLY A 119 0.27 0.81 -38.92
N ARG A 120 -0.10 1.75 -39.82
CA ARG A 120 -1.49 1.97 -40.25
C ARG A 120 -1.79 1.60 -41.71
N GLN A 121 -0.81 1.10 -42.46
CA GLN A 121 -0.93 0.84 -43.90
C GLN A 121 -0.53 -0.59 -44.26
N CYS A 122 -1.28 -1.19 -45.18
CA CYS A 122 -1.01 -2.50 -45.77
C CYS A 122 -1.06 -2.37 -47.30
N PRO A 123 0.06 -2.50 -48.01
CA PRO A 123 0.12 -2.23 -49.44
C PRO A 123 -0.27 -3.43 -50.31
N ASN A 124 -0.76 -3.15 -51.53
CA ASN A 124 -1.06 -4.16 -52.56
C ASN A 124 -2.07 -5.27 -52.17
N VAL A 125 -3.09 -4.92 -51.38
CA VAL A 125 -4.25 -5.75 -51.05
C VAL A 125 -5.07 -6.06 -52.30
N ALA A 126 -5.59 -7.29 -52.42
CA ALA A 126 -6.48 -7.71 -53.50
C ALA A 126 -7.97 -7.57 -53.14
N ILE A 127 -8.81 -7.36 -54.16
CA ILE A 127 -10.26 -7.24 -53.99
C ILE A 127 -10.84 -8.56 -53.49
N GLY A 128 -11.57 -8.51 -52.37
CA GLY A 128 -12.14 -9.68 -51.70
C GLY A 128 -11.32 -10.21 -50.52
N ASP A 129 -10.09 -9.72 -50.34
CA ASP A 129 -9.22 -10.03 -49.21
C ASP A 129 -9.87 -9.67 -47.89
N GLN A 130 -9.56 -10.47 -46.88
CA GLN A 130 -9.86 -10.20 -45.48
C GLN A 130 -8.56 -9.83 -44.76
N ILE A 131 -8.44 -8.55 -44.42
CA ILE A 131 -7.33 -8.01 -43.64
C ILE A 131 -7.68 -8.14 -42.16
N GLU A 132 -6.75 -8.65 -41.35
CA GLU A 132 -6.85 -8.59 -39.89
C GLU A 132 -5.89 -7.52 -39.36
N PHE A 133 -6.36 -6.66 -38.46
CA PHE A 133 -5.57 -5.62 -37.82
C PHE A 133 -5.89 -5.50 -36.34
N PHE A 134 -4.94 -4.99 -35.57
CA PHE A 134 -4.97 -4.98 -34.11
C PHE A 134 -4.78 -3.55 -33.63
N ALA A 135 -5.72 -3.04 -32.84
CA ALA A 135 -5.59 -1.79 -32.11
C ALA A 135 -5.12 -2.10 -30.68
N LYS A 136 -3.86 -1.76 -30.38
CA LYS A 136 -3.27 -1.87 -29.06
C LYS A 136 -3.52 -0.55 -28.31
N VAL A 137 -4.51 -0.57 -27.43
CA VAL A 137 -4.98 0.59 -26.67
C VAL A 137 -4.24 0.64 -25.33
N SER A 138 -3.82 1.83 -24.90
CA SER A 138 -3.28 2.11 -23.57
C SER A 138 -3.98 3.33 -22.96
N LEU A 139 -4.36 3.24 -21.68
CA LEU A 139 -4.87 4.38 -20.94
C LEU A 139 -3.75 4.98 -20.11
N ASN A 140 -3.26 6.16 -20.49
CA ASN A 140 -2.08 6.76 -19.86
C ASN A 140 -2.46 7.53 -18.59
N GLU A 141 -3.63 8.18 -18.58
CA GLU A 141 -4.08 9.09 -17.53
C GLU A 141 -5.60 9.28 -17.54
N CYS A 142 -6.16 9.63 -16.38
CA CYS A 142 -7.60 9.82 -16.17
C CYS A 142 -8.13 11.19 -16.65
N LYS A 143 -8.00 11.48 -17.96
CA LYS A 143 -8.43 12.77 -18.52
C LYS A 143 -9.93 12.82 -18.82
N SER A 144 -10.65 13.47 -17.91
CA SER A 144 -12.11 13.75 -17.95
C SER A 144 -12.99 12.58 -17.53
N GLY A 145 -14.01 12.85 -16.69
CA GLY A 145 -14.91 11.85 -16.12
C GLY A 145 -16.04 11.40 -17.05
N GLY A 146 -15.72 10.89 -18.24
CA GLY A 146 -16.70 10.40 -19.21
C GLY A 146 -16.11 9.42 -20.22
N ASP A 147 -16.98 8.71 -20.95
CA ASP A 147 -16.56 7.73 -21.95
C ASP A 147 -15.89 8.40 -23.16
N ILE A 148 -14.71 7.91 -23.53
CA ILE A 148 -13.93 8.37 -24.69
C ILE A 148 -14.41 7.59 -25.93
N ALA A 149 -14.92 8.29 -26.94
CA ALA A 149 -15.37 7.68 -28.19
C ALA A 149 -14.33 7.90 -29.31
N VAL A 150 -13.83 6.80 -29.88
CA VAL A 150 -12.90 6.80 -31.03
C VAL A 150 -13.56 6.06 -32.19
N SER A 151 -13.67 6.69 -33.35
CA SER A 151 -14.04 5.99 -34.58
C SER A 151 -12.80 5.37 -35.23
N ILE A 152 -12.92 4.14 -35.75
CA ILE A 152 -11.88 3.42 -36.47
C ILE A 152 -12.47 2.93 -37.79
N GLY A 153 -11.83 3.22 -38.92
CA GLY A 153 -12.33 2.83 -40.24
C GLY A 153 -11.21 2.66 -41.28
N ALA A 154 -11.60 2.29 -42.49
CA ALA A 154 -10.69 2.26 -43.63
C ALA A 154 -10.79 3.57 -44.43
N TYR A 155 -9.64 4.18 -44.76
CA TYR A 155 -9.60 5.39 -45.57
C TYR A 155 -10.30 5.18 -46.92
N GLY A 156 -11.16 6.12 -47.30
CA GLY A 156 -11.93 6.06 -48.54
C GLY A 156 -13.21 5.23 -48.48
N TYR A 157 -13.58 4.71 -47.30
CA TYR A 157 -14.80 3.92 -47.07
C TYR A 157 -15.70 4.56 -46.01
N GLN A 158 -17.00 4.28 -46.10
CA GLN A 158 -18.01 4.76 -45.14
C GLN A 158 -18.18 3.83 -43.93
N THR A 159 -17.53 2.66 -43.92
CA THR A 159 -17.63 1.68 -42.83
C THR A 159 -16.67 2.02 -41.70
N VAL A 160 -17.24 2.36 -40.54
CA VAL A 160 -16.53 2.67 -39.30
C VAL A 160 -17.00 1.76 -38.16
N SER A 161 -16.09 1.50 -37.23
CA SER A 161 -16.35 0.89 -35.93
C SER A 161 -16.28 1.98 -34.85
N ALA A 162 -17.17 1.91 -33.87
CA ALA A 162 -17.17 2.79 -32.71
C ALA A 162 -16.50 2.08 -31.52
N MET A 163 -15.32 2.55 -31.12
CA MET A 163 -14.65 2.13 -29.90
C MET A 163 -14.98 3.12 -28.78
N TYR A 164 -15.67 2.65 -27.74
CA TYR A 164 -15.93 3.39 -26.52
C TYR A 164 -14.95 2.91 -25.45
N ILE A 165 -14.27 3.85 -24.78
CA ILE A 165 -13.26 3.56 -23.76
C ILE A 165 -13.70 4.27 -22.47
N THR A 166 -14.12 3.50 -21.49
CA THR A 166 -14.51 3.94 -20.14
C THR A 166 -13.30 3.87 -19.21
N PRO A 167 -12.78 5.00 -18.68
CA PRO A 167 -11.70 4.99 -17.70
C PRO A 167 -12.19 4.51 -16.33
N SER A 168 -11.70 3.37 -15.85
CA SER A 168 -11.91 2.88 -14.47
C SER A 168 -10.88 3.52 -13.53
N CYS A 169 -11.13 4.79 -13.21
CA CYS A 169 -10.21 5.69 -12.51
C CYS A 169 -10.53 5.95 -11.03
N GLY A 170 -11.72 5.56 -10.57
CA GLY A 170 -12.19 5.75 -9.19
C GLY A 170 -13.16 4.63 -8.80
N CYS A 171 -13.40 4.47 -7.51
CA CYS A 171 -14.16 3.36 -6.97
C CYS A 171 -15.67 3.52 -7.16
N GLU A 172 -16.41 2.41 -7.30
CA GLU A 172 -17.89 2.48 -7.35
C GLU A 172 -18.48 3.07 -6.05
N CYS A 173 -17.83 2.86 -4.91
CA CYS A 173 -18.21 3.43 -3.61
C CYS A 173 -17.85 4.92 -3.41
N GLU A 174 -17.11 5.55 -4.34
CA GLU A 174 -16.88 7.01 -4.32
C GLU A 174 -18.07 7.77 -4.89
N LYS A 175 -18.89 7.13 -5.73
CA LYS A 175 -20.05 7.77 -6.38
C LYS A 175 -21.08 8.18 -5.33
N VAL A 176 -21.55 9.42 -5.39
CA VAL A 176 -22.39 10.05 -4.35
C VAL A 176 -23.61 9.20 -3.94
N GLN A 177 -24.25 8.50 -4.88
CA GLN A 177 -25.40 7.62 -4.61
C GLN A 177 -25.08 6.32 -3.86
N ASN A 178 -23.79 5.96 -3.76
CA ASN A 178 -23.28 4.77 -3.06
C ASN A 178 -22.56 5.12 -1.74
N GLN A 179 -22.50 6.41 -1.37
CA GLN A 179 -21.93 6.87 -0.10
C GLN A 179 -22.98 6.78 1.02
N GLU A 180 -22.59 6.31 2.20
CA GLU A 180 -23.49 6.25 3.35
C GLU A 180 -23.46 7.59 4.10
N LYS A 181 -24.47 8.42 3.84
CA LYS A 181 -24.58 9.76 4.44
C LYS A 181 -24.92 9.70 5.93
N LEU A 182 -24.22 10.51 6.74
CA LEU A 182 -24.34 10.53 8.20
C LEU A 182 -24.17 9.13 8.84
N SER A 183 -23.18 8.36 8.41
CA SER A 183 -23.01 6.96 8.82
C SER A 183 -22.85 6.80 10.34
N PRO A 184 -23.52 5.83 10.98
CA PRO A 184 -23.25 5.47 12.38
C PRO A 184 -21.80 5.01 12.62
N LEU A 185 -21.11 4.47 11.60
CA LEU A 185 -19.68 4.13 11.66
C LEU A 185 -18.77 5.37 11.68
N CYS A 186 -19.33 6.54 11.34
CA CYS A 186 -18.74 7.86 11.47
C CYS A 186 -19.44 8.69 12.57
N TYR A 187 -19.96 8.02 13.62
CA TYR A 187 -20.68 8.60 14.76
C TYR A 187 -21.90 9.48 14.38
N GLY A 188 -22.46 9.31 13.18
CA GLY A 188 -23.51 10.18 12.64
C GLY A 188 -23.02 11.60 12.29
N ALA A 189 -21.70 11.80 12.27
CA ALA A 189 -21.03 13.10 12.19
C ALA A 189 -20.07 13.20 10.98
N GLY A 190 -20.21 12.29 10.03
CA GLY A 190 -19.50 12.23 8.75
C GLY A 190 -20.15 11.25 7.80
N ASP A 191 -19.74 11.28 6.54
CA ASP A 191 -20.21 10.38 5.49
C ASP A 191 -19.20 9.24 5.29
N LEU A 192 -19.66 8.00 5.13
CA LEU A 192 -18.78 6.85 4.87
C LEU A 192 -18.59 6.66 3.36
N ILE A 193 -17.36 6.81 2.89
CA ILE A 193 -16.96 6.74 1.48
C ILE A 193 -15.88 5.66 1.37
N CYS A 194 -16.17 4.56 0.68
CA CYS A 194 -15.28 3.38 0.59
C CYS A 194 -14.69 2.91 1.94
N GLY A 195 -15.47 3.02 3.02
CA GLY A 195 -15.07 2.64 4.37
C GLY A 195 -14.15 3.63 5.10
N VAL A 196 -13.96 4.84 4.57
CA VAL A 196 -13.30 5.99 5.22
C VAL A 196 -14.36 7.03 5.56
N CYS A 197 -14.25 7.70 6.71
CA CYS A 197 -15.18 8.75 7.11
C CYS A 197 -14.73 10.14 6.62
N GLU A 198 -15.56 10.81 5.82
CA GLU A 198 -15.41 12.25 5.53
C GLU A 198 -16.21 13.05 6.58
N CYS A 199 -15.49 13.68 7.51
CA CYS A 199 -16.09 14.30 8.68
C CYS A 199 -16.71 15.68 8.42
N GLN A 200 -17.82 15.96 9.09
CA GLN A 200 -18.47 17.27 9.02
C GLN A 200 -17.62 18.39 9.65
N PRO A 201 -17.81 19.66 9.24
CA PRO A 201 -17.08 20.79 9.80
C PRO A 201 -17.16 20.86 11.33
N GLY A 202 -16.01 20.87 11.99
CA GLY A 202 -15.89 20.84 13.46
C GLY A 202 -15.63 19.45 14.05
N LYS A 203 -15.57 18.39 13.24
CA LYS A 203 -15.21 17.02 13.65
C LYS A 203 -13.91 16.52 13.03
N GLY A 204 -13.34 15.47 13.61
CA GLY A 204 -12.14 14.79 13.13
C GLY A 204 -11.91 13.46 13.85
N GLY A 205 -10.78 12.80 13.56
CA GLY A 205 -10.56 11.39 13.94
C GLY A 205 -11.09 10.42 12.89
N ASN A 206 -10.63 9.16 12.94
CA ASN A 206 -10.89 8.16 11.90
C ASN A 206 -12.38 7.78 11.75
N HIS A 207 -13.19 8.06 12.77
CA HIS A 207 -14.64 7.84 12.81
C HIS A 207 -15.41 9.12 13.11
N CYS A 208 -14.78 10.30 12.93
CA CYS A 208 -15.34 11.60 13.31
C CYS A 208 -15.66 11.72 14.82
N GLU A 209 -14.99 10.91 15.65
CA GLU A 209 -15.25 10.80 17.09
C GLU A 209 -14.80 12.04 17.89
N CYS A 210 -13.87 12.83 17.34
CA CYS A 210 -13.24 13.97 18.01
C CYS A 210 -13.98 15.29 17.71
N ASP A 211 -14.20 16.12 18.73
CA ASP A 211 -14.64 17.50 18.54
C ASP A 211 -13.44 18.45 18.43
N LEU A 212 -13.29 19.13 17.30
CA LEU A 212 -12.10 19.96 17.03
C LEU A 212 -11.93 21.09 18.05
N LYS A 213 -13.03 21.65 18.60
CA LYS A 213 -12.95 22.73 19.58
C LYS A 213 -12.47 22.23 20.94
N GLN A 214 -12.90 21.04 21.34
CA GLN A 214 -12.47 20.42 22.62
C GLN A 214 -10.97 20.08 22.60
N HIS A 215 -10.44 19.65 21.45
CA HIS A 215 -9.02 19.38 21.25
C HIS A 215 -8.20 20.60 20.79
N GLY A 216 -8.82 21.79 20.71
CA GLY A 216 -8.15 23.04 20.33
C GLY A 216 -7.50 22.99 18.94
N ALA A 217 -8.14 22.34 17.95
CA ALA A 217 -7.67 22.23 16.57
C ALA A 217 -8.59 23.02 15.62
N LEU A 218 -8.02 23.52 14.52
CA LEU A 218 -8.74 24.29 13.49
C LEU A 218 -9.29 23.40 12.37
N SER A 219 -8.73 22.19 12.18
CA SER A 219 -9.16 21.22 11.17
C SER A 219 -8.88 19.78 11.57
N ALA A 220 -9.57 18.82 10.93
CA ALA A 220 -9.28 17.40 11.09
C ALA A 220 -7.84 17.04 10.66
N GLN A 221 -7.33 17.67 9.60
CA GLN A 221 -5.96 17.44 9.12
C GLN A 221 -4.91 17.95 10.12
N GLU A 222 -5.15 19.09 10.76
CA GLU A 222 -4.28 19.58 11.84
C GLU A 222 -4.27 18.61 13.03
N LEU A 223 -5.44 18.08 13.40
CA LEU A 223 -5.57 17.09 14.47
C LEU A 223 -4.81 15.80 14.14
N GLU A 224 -4.89 15.31 12.91
CA GLU A 224 -4.11 14.15 12.44
C GLU A 224 -2.60 14.44 12.38
N ASN A 225 -2.21 15.65 11.94
CA ASN A 225 -0.81 16.04 11.80
C ASN A 225 -0.06 16.12 13.14
N ARG A 226 -0.77 16.32 14.27
CA ARG A 226 -0.18 16.23 15.62
C ARG A 226 0.38 14.84 15.94
N CYS A 227 -0.12 13.80 15.26
CA CYS A 227 0.35 12.43 15.33
C CYS A 227 1.47 12.11 14.30
N ARG A 228 2.08 13.10 13.66
CA ARG A 228 3.21 12.95 12.71
C ARG A 228 4.40 13.77 13.19
N LYS A 229 5.60 13.17 13.20
CA LYS A 229 6.83 13.82 13.69
C LYS A 229 7.30 14.95 12.77
N THR A 230 7.18 14.74 11.46
CA THR A 230 7.24 15.78 10.41
C THR A 230 6.10 15.56 9.41
N PRO A 231 5.75 16.56 8.57
CA PRO A 231 4.65 16.43 7.59
C PRO A 231 4.82 15.35 6.52
N LYS A 232 5.97 14.65 6.45
CA LYS A 232 6.23 13.54 5.53
C LYS A 232 6.19 12.17 6.21
N ASP A 233 6.24 12.12 7.53
CA ASP A 233 6.30 10.86 8.28
C ASP A 233 4.93 10.21 8.38
N LEU A 234 4.91 8.89 8.58
CA LEU A 234 3.68 8.14 8.82
C LEU A 234 3.02 8.58 10.14
N VAL A 235 1.68 8.48 10.17
CA VAL A 235 0.91 8.67 11.41
C VAL A 235 1.39 7.65 12.44
N CYS A 236 1.82 8.14 13.61
CA CYS A 236 2.35 7.31 14.69
C CYS A 236 3.43 6.31 14.21
N SER A 237 4.29 6.76 13.29
CA SER A 237 5.37 5.96 12.69
C SER A 237 4.92 4.67 11.98
N GLY A 238 3.61 4.50 11.73
CA GLY A 238 2.99 3.25 11.29
C GLY A 238 2.66 2.25 12.43
N ASN A 239 3.21 2.47 13.62
CA ASN A 239 3.10 1.56 14.78
C ASN A 239 1.93 1.89 15.74
N GLY A 240 1.14 2.93 15.45
CA GLY A 240 0.03 3.38 16.30
C GLY A 240 -1.19 3.90 15.55
N GLN A 241 -2.28 4.17 16.28
CA GLN A 241 -3.44 4.92 15.78
C GLN A 241 -3.41 6.35 16.34
N CYS A 242 -3.70 7.34 15.50
CA CYS A 242 -3.97 8.70 15.98
C CYS A 242 -5.38 8.76 16.58
N LYS A 243 -5.48 9.11 17.87
CA LYS A 243 -6.73 9.33 18.59
C LYS A 243 -6.77 10.77 19.08
N CYS A 244 -7.56 11.58 18.38
CA CYS A 244 -7.80 12.99 18.66
C CYS A 244 -6.54 13.85 18.92
N GLY A 245 -5.49 13.60 18.13
CA GLY A 245 -4.23 14.34 18.19
C GLY A 245 -3.12 13.73 19.05
N SER A 246 -3.36 12.58 19.67
CA SER A 246 -2.35 11.79 20.38
C SER A 246 -2.20 10.40 19.77
N CYS A 247 -1.00 9.84 19.77
CA CYS A 247 -0.77 8.46 19.31
C CYS A 247 -1.09 7.43 20.39
N VAL A 248 -1.70 6.32 19.96
CA VAL A 248 -1.92 5.11 20.75
C VAL A 248 -1.19 3.97 20.04
N CYS A 249 -0.11 3.47 20.63
CA CYS A 249 0.74 2.44 20.01
C CYS A 249 0.05 1.07 20.05
N ASN A 250 0.09 0.33 18.95
CA ASN A 250 -0.64 -0.92 18.76
C ASN A 250 0.16 -2.18 19.11
N VAL A 251 1.47 -2.02 19.39
CA VAL A 251 2.45 -3.11 19.52
C VAL A 251 3.07 -3.02 20.91
N GLU A 252 3.17 -4.15 21.60
CA GLU A 252 3.83 -4.20 22.91
C GLU A 252 5.30 -3.76 22.80
N HIS A 253 5.81 -3.13 23.87
CA HIS A 253 7.13 -2.47 23.93
C HIS A 253 7.32 -1.22 23.06
N VAL A 254 6.50 -0.94 22.04
CA VAL A 254 6.61 0.29 21.23
C VAL A 254 6.06 1.51 21.98
N ARG A 255 6.87 2.58 22.05
CA ARG A 255 6.54 3.85 22.76
C ARG A 255 7.06 5.07 22.00
N GLY A 256 6.98 6.25 22.64
CA GLY A 256 7.27 7.57 22.05
C GLY A 256 5.99 8.30 21.66
N ASP A 257 6.03 9.63 21.63
CA ASP A 257 4.87 10.48 21.28
C ASP A 257 4.33 10.19 19.86
N TYR A 258 5.18 9.61 19.01
CA TYR A 258 4.87 9.18 17.64
C TYR A 258 5.01 7.67 17.47
N CYS A 259 5.01 6.87 18.55
CA CYS A 259 5.25 5.42 18.51
C CYS A 259 6.53 5.00 17.74
N GLU A 260 7.56 5.85 17.74
CA GLU A 260 8.78 5.64 16.96
C GLU A 260 9.86 4.79 17.65
N CYS A 261 9.59 4.33 18.88
CA CYS A 261 10.59 3.72 19.76
C CYS A 261 10.27 2.25 20.04
N GLU A 262 10.80 1.35 19.22
CA GLU A 262 10.57 -0.10 19.29
C GLU A 262 11.45 -0.82 20.32
N ASN A 263 12.58 -0.21 20.70
CA ASN A 263 13.48 -0.73 21.72
C ASN A 263 13.75 0.32 22.80
N MET A 264 13.55 -0.06 24.07
CA MET A 264 13.76 0.76 25.25
C MET A 264 15.06 0.42 26.00
N SER A 265 15.84 -0.57 25.55
CA SER A 265 17.14 -0.91 26.10
C SER A 265 18.20 0.10 25.63
N CYS A 266 18.39 1.17 26.40
CA CYS A 266 19.57 2.03 26.30
C CYS A 266 20.84 1.31 26.80
N PRO A 267 22.05 1.81 26.46
CA PRO A 267 23.31 1.29 27.00
C PRO A 267 23.32 1.18 28.53
N THR A 268 23.95 0.12 29.03
CA THR A 268 23.99 -0.24 30.45
C THR A 268 25.43 -0.27 30.93
N SER A 269 25.70 0.39 32.06
CA SER A 269 27.04 0.62 32.61
C SER A 269 26.99 0.52 34.13
N ASN A 270 27.91 -0.25 34.74
CA ASN A 270 27.88 -0.59 36.17
C ASN A 270 26.49 -1.10 36.63
N ASP A 271 25.91 -2.02 35.85
CA ASP A 271 24.57 -2.62 36.03
C ASP A 271 23.40 -1.62 36.06
N ARG A 272 23.60 -0.40 35.52
CA ARG A 272 22.58 0.66 35.43
C ARG A 272 22.44 1.16 34.01
N MET A 273 21.20 1.27 33.53
CA MET A 273 20.92 1.95 32.26
C MET A 273 21.40 3.40 32.35
N CYS A 274 22.10 3.88 31.32
CA CYS A 274 22.67 5.22 31.28
C CYS A 274 23.54 5.56 32.51
N ALA A 275 24.26 4.56 33.05
CA ALA A 275 25.04 4.62 34.29
C ALA A 275 24.27 5.06 35.56
N GLY A 276 22.97 5.31 35.45
CA GLY A 276 22.19 6.05 36.45
C GLY A 276 22.48 7.55 36.49
N GLN A 277 22.98 8.14 35.38
CA GLN A 277 23.37 9.55 35.21
C GLN A 277 22.71 10.18 33.95
N GLY A 278 21.52 9.71 33.59
CA GLY A 278 20.83 10.14 32.37
C GLY A 278 19.50 9.44 32.13
N GLU A 279 18.61 10.10 31.40
CA GLU A 279 17.30 9.56 31.03
C GLU A 279 17.43 8.66 29.78
N CYS A 280 16.88 7.44 29.84
CA CYS A 280 16.79 6.57 28.68
C CYS A 280 15.61 6.96 27.78
N LYS A 281 15.89 7.41 26.56
CA LYS A 281 14.89 7.79 25.55
C LYS A 281 15.17 7.05 24.25
N CYS A 282 14.31 6.07 23.94
CA CYS A 282 14.27 5.37 22.66
C CYS A 282 15.61 4.72 22.27
N GLY A 283 16.18 3.94 23.19
CA GLY A 283 17.47 3.25 23.01
C GLY A 283 18.70 4.14 23.13
N LYS A 284 18.55 5.44 23.41
CA LYS A 284 19.66 6.39 23.64
C LYS A 284 19.57 7.04 25.01
N CYS A 285 20.71 7.16 25.67
CA CYS A 285 20.81 7.93 26.90
C CYS A 285 20.81 9.44 26.60
N HIS A 286 20.23 10.23 27.50
CA HIS A 286 20.31 11.69 27.51
C HIS A 286 20.88 12.08 28.88
N CYS A 287 22.17 12.42 28.90
CA CYS A 287 22.92 12.56 30.14
C CYS A 287 22.50 13.78 30.96
N GLU A 288 22.63 13.65 32.28
CA GLU A 288 22.50 14.76 33.22
C GLU A 288 23.66 15.75 33.07
N GLU A 289 23.47 16.99 33.53
CA GLU A 289 24.49 18.04 33.43
C GLU A 289 25.78 17.62 34.17
N GLY A 290 26.90 17.60 33.45
CA GLY A 290 28.18 17.09 33.96
C GLY A 290 28.53 15.67 33.52
N TYR A 291 27.70 14.99 32.72
CA TYR A 291 28.00 13.65 32.18
C TYR A 291 27.93 13.60 30.64
N THR A 292 28.62 12.64 30.04
CA THR A 292 28.73 12.44 28.59
C THR A 292 29.01 10.97 28.22
N GLY A 293 29.08 10.69 26.91
CA GLY A 293 29.20 9.33 26.35
C GLY A 293 27.84 8.66 26.10
N ASP A 294 27.82 7.65 25.23
CA ASP A 294 26.57 6.98 24.81
C ASP A 294 25.83 6.27 25.97
N ASP A 295 26.54 5.96 27.05
CA ASP A 295 26.02 5.35 28.29
C ASP A 295 26.02 6.30 29.50
N CYS A 296 26.37 7.58 29.31
CA CYS A 296 26.52 8.60 30.36
C CYS A 296 27.48 8.25 31.51
N SER A 297 28.38 7.27 31.35
CA SER A 297 29.35 6.88 32.39
C SER A 297 30.50 7.88 32.55
N CYS A 298 30.75 8.73 31.55
CA CYS A 298 31.89 9.64 31.52
C CYS A 298 31.54 10.96 32.20
N THR A 299 32.16 11.26 33.36
CA THR A 299 31.99 12.57 34.00
C THR A 299 32.86 13.64 33.33
N LEU A 300 32.33 14.86 33.26
CA LEU A 300 33.03 16.08 32.88
C LEU A 300 33.70 16.78 34.07
N ASP A 301 33.49 16.31 35.30
CA ASP A 301 34.27 16.80 36.44
C ASP A 301 35.73 16.34 36.33
N THR A 302 36.63 17.27 36.64
CA THR A 302 38.08 17.09 36.61
C THR A 302 38.71 17.26 37.99
N SER A 303 37.89 17.45 39.05
CA SER A 303 38.36 17.63 40.42
C SER A 303 39.22 16.44 40.92
N SER A 304 38.84 15.21 40.57
CA SER A 304 39.57 13.97 40.84
C SER A 304 40.91 13.86 40.12
N CYS A 305 41.10 14.62 39.04
CA CYS A 305 42.35 14.68 38.27
C CYS A 305 43.29 15.82 38.73
N LEU A 306 42.89 16.67 39.68
CA LEU A 306 43.61 17.89 40.04
C LEU A 306 44.58 17.67 41.21
N GLU A 307 45.89 17.70 40.95
CA GLU A 307 46.94 17.65 41.97
C GLU A 307 47.89 18.85 41.84
N GLY A 308 48.26 19.46 42.98
CA GLY A 308 49.17 20.62 43.00
C GLY A 308 48.69 21.84 42.19
N GLY A 309 47.40 21.91 41.86
CA GLY A 309 46.84 22.93 40.96
C GLY A 309 47.01 22.64 39.47
N LYS A 310 47.42 21.42 39.08
CA LYS A 310 47.51 20.95 37.70
C LYS A 310 46.66 19.71 37.48
N ILE A 311 45.99 19.64 36.34
CA ILE A 311 45.35 18.40 35.88
C ILE A 311 46.44 17.37 35.58
N CYS A 312 46.31 16.18 36.17
CA CYS A 312 47.20 15.03 36.02
C CYS A 312 48.68 15.41 36.20
N SER A 313 48.98 16.26 37.19
CA SER A 313 50.32 16.83 37.46
C SER A 313 50.97 17.61 36.29
N GLY A 314 50.28 17.75 35.16
CA GLY A 314 50.83 18.18 33.86
C GLY A 314 51.49 17.06 33.03
N GLN A 315 51.35 15.79 33.43
CA GLN A 315 51.96 14.60 32.84
C GLN A 315 50.93 13.58 32.32
N GLY A 316 49.73 14.04 31.96
CA GLY A 316 48.68 13.22 31.39
C GLY A 316 47.43 14.02 31.01
N SER A 317 46.45 13.33 30.45
CA SER A 317 45.11 13.84 30.12
C SER A 317 44.08 13.36 31.15
N CYS A 318 43.10 14.19 31.51
CA CYS A 318 41.96 13.75 32.31
C CYS A 318 40.83 13.28 31.39
N GLU A 319 40.50 12.00 31.46
CA GLU A 319 39.45 11.36 30.66
C GLU A 319 38.44 10.73 31.62
N CYS A 320 37.17 11.15 31.52
CA CYS A 320 36.08 10.66 32.37
C CYS A 320 36.37 10.70 33.88
N GLY A 321 37.00 11.79 34.36
CA GLY A 321 37.38 11.97 35.76
C GLY A 321 38.57 11.12 36.24
N LYS A 322 39.37 10.53 35.32
CA LYS A 322 40.57 9.74 35.62
C LYS A 322 41.75 10.22 34.78
N CYS A 323 42.97 10.16 35.32
CA CYS A 323 44.16 10.52 34.54
C CYS A 323 44.69 9.36 33.68
N VAL A 324 44.87 9.64 32.40
CA VAL A 324 45.63 8.83 31.44
C VAL A 324 47.02 9.45 31.33
N CYS A 325 48.02 8.76 31.89
CA CYS A 325 49.38 9.29 31.99
C CYS A 325 50.18 9.15 30.70
N TYR A 326 51.11 10.07 30.47
CA TYR A 326 52.11 9.94 29.42
C TYR A 326 53.17 8.89 29.78
N GLU A 327 53.88 8.39 28.78
CA GLU A 327 54.93 7.39 28.93
C GLU A 327 55.98 7.84 29.98
N GLY A 328 56.31 6.93 30.91
CA GLY A 328 57.18 7.24 32.05
C GLY A 328 56.47 7.80 33.30
N PHE A 329 55.14 7.93 33.32
CA PHE A 329 54.39 8.43 34.48
C PHE A 329 53.24 7.52 34.91
N THR A 330 52.95 7.47 36.22
CA THR A 330 51.97 6.59 36.86
C THR A 330 51.29 7.25 38.08
N GLY A 331 50.32 6.54 38.67
CA GLY A 331 49.48 7.02 39.78
C GLY A 331 48.18 7.66 39.30
N LEU A 332 47.23 7.86 40.22
CA LEU A 332 45.88 8.38 39.92
C LEU A 332 45.87 9.77 39.26
N THR A 333 46.98 10.50 39.40
CA THR A 333 47.20 11.90 39.05
C THR A 333 48.53 12.11 38.30
N CYS A 334 49.16 11.04 37.81
CA CYS A 334 50.43 11.03 37.05
C CYS A 334 51.63 11.71 37.73
N GLY A 335 51.61 11.84 39.07
CA GLY A 335 52.69 12.46 39.84
C GLY A 335 53.91 11.56 40.08
N VAL A 336 53.83 10.26 39.80
CA VAL A 336 54.89 9.27 40.07
C VAL A 336 55.62 8.91 38.78
N VAL A 337 56.95 8.96 38.78
CA VAL A 337 57.77 8.48 37.66
C VAL A 337 57.78 6.96 37.64
N ALA A 338 57.60 6.35 36.47
CA ALA A 338 57.77 4.92 36.28
C ALA A 338 59.27 4.58 36.25
N GLU A 339 59.79 4.03 37.35
CA GLU A 339 61.16 3.55 37.39
C GLU A 339 61.27 2.22 36.63
N ASN A 340 61.90 2.27 35.45
CA ASN A 340 62.23 1.09 34.66
C ASN A 340 63.37 0.32 35.34
N GLU A 341 63.06 -0.61 36.24
CA GLU A 341 64.02 -1.61 36.72
C GLU A 341 64.34 -2.63 35.61
N ALA A 342 65.14 -2.18 34.65
CA ALA A 342 65.99 -3.04 33.84
C ALA A 342 67.33 -3.21 34.56
N LEU A 343 67.39 -4.22 35.43
CA LEU A 343 68.61 -4.79 36.00
C LEU A 343 68.50 -6.30 35.74
N ASP A 344 69.11 -6.80 34.67
CA ASP A 344 70.54 -7.15 34.53
C ASP A 344 70.88 -8.48 35.22
N ASP A 345 71.60 -9.34 34.49
CA ASP A 345 71.87 -10.73 34.86
C ASP A 345 72.75 -10.86 36.11
N GLU A 346 72.30 -11.61 37.13
CA GLU A 346 73.21 -12.48 37.88
C GLU A 346 72.50 -13.74 38.44
N MET A 347 72.91 -14.91 37.95
CA MET A 347 72.32 -16.22 38.27
C MET A 347 73.32 -17.08 39.06
N PRO A 348 72.90 -17.63 40.21
CA PRO A 348 73.54 -18.79 40.82
C PRO A 348 72.67 -20.05 40.73
N GLU A 349 73.16 -21.08 40.02
CA GLU A 349 72.77 -22.48 40.25
C GLU A 349 73.25 -22.88 41.67
N SER A 350 72.71 -23.86 42.40
CA SER A 350 71.86 -25.05 42.10
C SER A 350 71.00 -25.34 43.37
N SER A 351 70.01 -26.26 43.43
CA SER A 351 70.04 -27.65 42.98
C SER A 351 68.67 -28.32 42.82
N ASP A 352 68.55 -29.08 41.74
CA ASP A 352 67.95 -30.42 41.61
C ASP A 352 66.47 -30.68 42.00
N GLY A 353 65.68 -31.02 40.98
CA GLY A 353 64.29 -31.50 41.07
C GLY A 353 63.76 -31.91 39.69
N GLU A 354 64.06 -33.13 39.25
CA GLU A 354 63.89 -33.62 37.87
C GLU A 354 62.41 -33.82 37.40
N MET A 355 62.19 -33.58 36.10
CA MET A 355 61.43 -34.37 35.07
C MET A 355 60.17 -35.21 35.43
N ASP A 356 59.25 -35.56 34.52
CA ASP A 356 58.77 -35.14 33.17
C ASP A 356 57.56 -36.08 32.85
N GLY A 357 56.56 -35.80 32.02
CA GLY A 357 56.19 -34.65 31.20
C GLY A 357 55.44 -35.11 29.92
N SER A 358 55.09 -34.16 29.03
CA SER A 358 54.21 -34.38 27.85
C SER A 358 52.76 -34.82 28.21
N SER A 359 51.69 -34.64 27.44
CA SER A 359 51.41 -34.27 26.04
C SER A 359 49.97 -33.68 26.00
N LYS A 360 49.65 -32.53 25.38
CA LYS A 360 49.45 -32.23 23.93
C LYS A 360 47.97 -32.19 23.47
N ASP A 361 47.76 -31.42 22.40
CA ASP A 361 46.72 -31.50 21.35
C ASP A 361 45.21 -31.31 21.71
N ASP A 362 44.78 -30.05 21.65
CA ASP A 362 43.80 -29.48 20.69
C ASP A 362 42.31 -29.96 20.53
N VAL A 363 41.48 -29.00 20.09
CA VAL A 363 40.19 -29.13 19.34
C VAL A 363 38.93 -29.76 20.02
N SER A 364 38.06 -28.85 20.47
CA SER A 364 36.59 -28.78 20.20
C SER A 364 35.54 -29.78 20.74
N LYS A 365 34.41 -29.17 21.14
CA LYS A 365 33.00 -29.66 21.07
C LYS A 365 32.58 -30.88 21.90
N VAL A 366 32.05 -30.56 23.08
CA VAL A 366 30.92 -31.25 23.74
C VAL A 366 29.96 -30.12 24.16
N GLY A 367 28.64 -30.15 23.96
CA GLY A 367 27.76 -31.23 23.50
C GLY A 367 26.89 -31.73 24.64
N TYR A 368 25.73 -31.11 24.87
CA TYR A 368 24.77 -31.59 25.86
C TYR A 368 23.34 -31.55 25.32
N ASP A 369 22.70 -32.69 25.35
CA ASP A 369 21.40 -32.96 24.75
C ASP A 369 20.21 -32.62 25.66
N GLN A 370 19.02 -32.74 25.07
CA GLN A 370 17.74 -32.77 25.75
C GLN A 370 17.67 -33.84 26.86
N PHE A 371 16.77 -33.62 27.82
CA PHE A 371 16.04 -34.72 28.45
C PHE A 371 14.52 -34.52 28.23
N GLN A 372 13.91 -35.50 27.54
CA GLN A 372 12.50 -35.92 27.62
C GLN A 372 12.30 -36.81 28.88
N GLU A 373 11.14 -37.41 29.24
CA GLU A 373 9.77 -37.47 28.66
C GLU A 373 8.75 -36.99 29.74
N GLU A 374 7.58 -37.51 30.13
CA GLU A 374 6.65 -38.64 29.79
C GLU A 374 5.23 -38.13 30.18
N ASN A 375 4.28 -37.91 29.26
CA ASN A 375 3.35 -38.84 28.58
C ASN A 375 2.39 -39.64 29.48
N LEU A 376 1.12 -39.71 29.03
CA LEU A 376 0.11 -40.80 29.01
C LEU A 376 -1.29 -40.13 28.85
N ASP A 377 -2.09 -40.32 27.79
CA ASP A 377 -2.74 -41.55 27.22
C ASP A 377 -4.02 -41.97 27.99
N GLU A 378 -5.10 -42.54 27.42
CA GLU A 378 -5.75 -42.54 26.09
C GLU A 378 -7.12 -43.28 26.23
N VAL A 379 -7.87 -43.57 25.14
CA VAL A 379 -9.00 -44.56 25.01
C VAL A 379 -10.33 -44.20 25.78
N THR A 380 -11.59 -44.48 25.36
CA THR A 380 -12.23 -45.34 24.32
C THR A 380 -13.59 -44.79 23.80
N GLU A 381 -14.15 -45.40 22.75
CA GLU A 381 -15.49 -45.14 22.15
C GLU A 381 -16.72 -45.61 22.98
N ASN A 382 -17.93 -45.10 22.68
CA ASN A 382 -19.05 -45.94 22.18
C ASN A 382 -20.27 -45.19 21.59
N LYS A 383 -21.21 -45.96 21.00
CA LYS A 383 -22.45 -45.51 20.31
C LYS A 383 -23.72 -45.83 21.10
N VAL A 384 -24.86 -45.19 20.78
CA VAL A 384 -26.17 -45.80 20.40
C VAL A 384 -27.20 -44.68 20.05
N LYS A 385 -28.44 -45.04 19.68
CA LYS A 385 -29.41 -44.29 18.86
C LYS A 385 -30.57 -43.65 19.65
N GLU A 386 -31.54 -43.14 18.87
CA GLU A 386 -32.95 -42.84 19.19
C GLU A 386 -33.18 -41.55 20.01
N GLY A 387 -34.07 -40.63 19.65
CA GLY A 387 -34.89 -40.48 18.43
C GLY A 387 -36.39 -40.38 18.74
N GLU A 388 -37.02 -39.25 18.40
CA GLU A 388 -38.49 -39.11 18.47
C GLU A 388 -38.98 -38.01 17.51
N GLU A 389 -40.28 -38.01 17.22
CA GLU A 389 -40.93 -37.34 16.09
C GLU A 389 -42.24 -36.71 16.57
N TYR A 390 -42.50 -35.44 16.25
CA TYR A 390 -43.82 -34.83 16.45
C TYR A 390 -44.23 -33.92 15.28
N ALA A 391 -45.39 -34.25 14.73
CA ALA A 391 -46.16 -33.53 13.71
C ALA A 391 -47.00 -32.38 14.38
N GLU A 392 -47.87 -31.60 13.74
CA GLU A 392 -48.39 -31.53 12.36
C GLU A 392 -49.03 -30.12 12.12
N ALA A 393 -49.90 -29.98 11.10
CA ALA A 393 -50.73 -28.82 10.70
C ALA A 393 -49.98 -27.63 10.03
N THR A 394 -50.34 -27.12 8.83
CA THR A 394 -51.64 -26.65 8.26
C THR A 394 -52.21 -25.45 9.01
N GLU A 395 -52.69 -24.36 8.39
CA GLU A 395 -53.25 -24.12 7.03
C GLU A 395 -52.61 -22.84 6.39
N GLY A 396 -52.82 -22.47 5.12
CA GLY A 396 -53.62 -23.11 4.06
C GLY A 396 -54.71 -22.23 3.43
N TYR A 397 -54.40 -21.01 2.97
CA TYR A 397 -55.36 -20.15 2.22
C TYR A 397 -54.73 -19.40 1.04
N GLU A 398 -55.01 -19.89 -0.17
CA GLU A 398 -55.08 -19.06 -1.40
C GLU A 398 -56.54 -18.60 -1.61
N MET A 399 -56.75 -17.46 -2.27
CA MET A 399 -57.95 -17.18 -3.06
C MET A 399 -57.66 -16.18 -4.19
N ASP A 400 -58.23 -16.46 -5.38
CA ASP A 400 -58.09 -15.71 -6.63
C ASP A 400 -58.97 -14.43 -6.73
N GLY A 401 -58.71 -13.61 -7.76
CA GLY A 401 -59.57 -12.49 -8.20
C GLY A 401 -58.81 -11.18 -8.43
N GLN A 402 -58.12 -10.91 -9.55
CA GLN A 402 -58.49 -10.95 -10.99
C GLN A 402 -59.17 -9.64 -11.51
N GLU A 403 -58.85 -9.29 -12.76
CA GLU A 403 -59.32 -8.15 -13.58
C GLU A 403 -58.76 -6.74 -13.27
N GLY A 404 -58.51 -5.94 -14.33
CA GLY A 404 -57.95 -4.59 -14.18
C GLY A 404 -57.31 -3.92 -15.40
N MET A 405 -57.65 -4.27 -16.65
CA MET A 405 -57.10 -3.58 -17.84
C MET A 405 -57.45 -2.08 -17.86
N LYS A 406 -56.43 -1.21 -17.91
CA LYS A 406 -56.53 0.17 -18.43
C LYS A 406 -55.15 0.72 -18.81
N GLY A 407 -54.85 0.73 -20.11
CA GLY A 407 -53.71 1.48 -20.64
C GLY A 407 -54.06 2.96 -20.83
N VAL A 408 -53.17 3.86 -20.42
CA VAL A 408 -53.24 5.29 -20.78
C VAL A 408 -51.89 5.72 -21.32
N ASN A 409 -51.89 6.17 -22.58
CA ASN A 409 -50.69 6.65 -23.27
C ASN A 409 -50.68 8.19 -23.16
N ILE A 410 -49.72 8.78 -22.44
CA ILE A 410 -49.54 10.23 -22.38
C ILE A 410 -48.25 10.60 -23.11
N ILE A 411 -48.43 11.27 -24.25
CA ILE A 411 -47.39 11.72 -25.16
C ILE A 411 -47.25 13.24 -25.03
N ARG A 412 -46.01 13.76 -25.15
CA ARG A 412 -45.64 15.20 -25.24
C ARG A 412 -45.78 16.00 -23.90
N LYS A 413 -45.12 17.16 -23.70
CA LYS A 413 -44.39 18.05 -24.64
C LYS A 413 -43.31 18.90 -23.95
N PHE A 414 -42.17 19.10 -24.63
CA PHE A 414 -41.38 20.34 -24.81
C PHE A 414 -41.41 21.46 -23.73
N ASN A 415 -40.21 21.86 -23.25
CA ASN A 415 -39.50 23.13 -23.54
C ASN A 415 -38.48 23.46 -22.41
N TYR A 416 -37.55 24.42 -22.48
CA TYR A 416 -36.65 25.01 -23.48
C TYR A 416 -36.16 26.37 -22.87
N TYR A 417 -34.88 26.71 -23.04
CA TYR A 417 -34.22 27.97 -22.59
C TYR A 417 -34.08 28.19 -21.06
N LEU A 418 -33.29 29.15 -20.54
CA LEU A 418 -31.92 29.69 -20.80
C LEU A 418 -31.73 30.89 -19.82
N PHE A 419 -30.57 31.57 -19.85
CA PHE A 419 -30.21 32.80 -19.11
C PHE A 419 -30.01 32.65 -17.57
N LEU A 420 -29.28 33.54 -16.85
CA LEU A 420 -27.97 34.21 -17.06
C LEU A 420 -27.71 35.18 -15.86
N PHE A 421 -26.51 35.79 -15.78
CA PHE A 421 -26.10 36.87 -14.84
C PHE A 421 -26.03 36.51 -13.33
N ASN A 422 -25.28 37.24 -12.46
CA ASN A 422 -23.88 37.74 -12.55
C ASN A 422 -23.40 38.29 -11.17
N LEU A 423 -22.17 38.83 -11.14
CA LEU A 423 -21.49 39.62 -10.09
C LEU A 423 -22.31 40.23 -8.93
N TYR A 424 -21.75 40.13 -7.72
CA TYR A 424 -21.58 41.19 -6.68
C TYR A 424 -20.65 40.60 -5.58
N ILE A 425 -19.62 41.26 -5.04
CA ILE A 425 -18.93 42.54 -5.32
C ILE A 425 -17.45 42.24 -5.60
#